data_AF-A0A1Q4HK76-F1
#
_entry.id   AF-A0A1Q4HK76-F1
#
_cell.length_a   1.000
_cell.length_b   1.000
_cell.length_c   1.000
_cell.angle_alpha   90.00
_cell.angle_beta   90.00
_cell.angle_gamma   90.00
#
_symmetry.space_group_name_H-M   'P 1'
#
loop_
_entity.id
_entity.type
_entity.pdbx_description
1 polymer ?
#
loop_
_entity_poly.entity_id
_entity_poly.type
_entity_poly.pdbx_seq_one_letter_code
_entity_poly.pdbx_strand_id
1 'polypeptide(L)'
;MKRIFAGAVLAGTVTLASLGVGTGTAQADPSTGICNQLAMCSYIWCPGSPLPMPDVVWDMNRCHHYYGGSLGHPGTEGGIPVGAHILEGDPSPANTCGGSPICLPGL
;
A
#
# COMPACT_ATOMS: atom_id res chain seq x y z
N MET A 1 30.27 63.76 28.98
CA MET A 1 31.04 62.98 27.98
C MET A 1 30.36 61.62 27.78
N LYS A 2 30.39 61.06 26.55
CA LYS A 2 29.70 59.86 25.99
C LYS A 2 28.23 60.10 25.61
N ARG A 3 27.78 60.18 24.35
CA ARG A 3 28.10 59.59 23.02
C ARG A 3 27.83 58.08 22.87
N ILE A 4 26.71 57.79 22.14
CA ILE A 4 26.45 56.79 21.06
C ILE A 4 26.62 55.29 21.47
N PHE A 5 25.81 54.27 21.13
CA PHE A 5 25.28 53.70 19.87
C PHE A 5 24.13 52.74 20.22
N ALA A 6 22.94 52.79 19.60
CA ALA A 6 22.58 52.16 18.32
C ALA A 6 22.85 50.63 18.27
N GLY A 7 21.77 49.86 18.40
CA GLY A 7 21.44 48.61 17.69
C GLY A 7 22.43 47.45 17.60
N ALA A 8 22.00 46.28 18.04
CA ALA A 8 22.35 45.01 17.39
C ALA A 8 21.19 44.01 17.55
N VAL A 9 20.40 43.84 16.48
CA VAL A 9 19.49 42.70 16.31
C VAL A 9 20.38 41.52 15.93
N LEU A 10 20.50 40.52 16.80
CA LEU A 10 21.16 39.26 16.46
C LEU A 10 20.11 38.19 16.27
N ALA A 11 19.97 37.79 15.00
CA ALA A 11 19.15 36.70 14.52
C ALA A 11 19.61 35.37 15.13
N GLY A 12 18.65 34.58 15.62
CA GLY A 12 18.86 33.17 15.93
C GLY A 12 18.10 32.32 14.92
N THR A 13 18.81 31.61 14.06
CA THR A 13 18.23 30.55 13.23
C THR A 13 18.08 29.31 14.09
N VAL A 14 16.85 28.83 14.29
CA VAL A 14 16.60 27.52 14.90
C VAL A 14 16.77 26.48 13.80
N THR A 15 17.76 25.59 13.95
CA THR A 15 17.98 24.46 13.06
C THR A 15 16.78 23.52 13.15
N LEU A 16 16.16 23.23 12.00
CA LEU A 16 15.19 22.15 11.88
C LEU A 16 15.92 20.82 12.10
N ALA A 17 15.72 20.21 13.25
CA ALA A 17 16.07 18.81 13.45
C ALA A 17 15.20 17.97 12.50
N SER A 18 15.80 17.44 11.44
CA SER A 18 15.17 16.43 10.61
C SER A 18 14.97 15.18 11.47
N LEU A 19 13.73 14.94 11.91
CA LEU A 19 13.33 13.69 12.53
C LEU A 19 13.36 12.60 11.47
N GLY A 20 14.51 11.95 11.31
CA GLY A 20 14.60 10.67 10.62
C GLY A 20 13.94 9.60 11.48
N VAL A 21 12.62 9.43 11.33
CA VAL A 21 11.88 8.32 11.93
C VAL A 21 12.15 7.08 11.08
N GLY A 22 13.33 6.49 11.27
CA GLY A 22 13.64 5.13 10.83
C GLY A 22 13.16 4.14 11.88
N THR A 23 11.86 4.09 12.14
CA THR A 23 11.26 3.00 12.93
C THR A 23 10.75 1.98 11.93
N GLY A 24 11.42 0.83 11.85
CA GLY A 24 10.89 -0.34 11.17
C GLY A 24 9.58 -0.73 11.85
N THR A 25 8.48 -0.22 11.33
CA THR A 25 7.17 -0.75 11.60
C THR A 25 7.16 -2.11 10.91
N ALA A 26 6.97 -3.18 11.66
CA ALA A 26 6.28 -4.32 11.12
C ALA A 26 4.88 -3.79 10.77
N GLN A 27 4.73 -3.25 9.56
CA GLN A 27 3.45 -2.81 9.04
C GLN A 27 2.62 -4.08 8.96
N ALA A 28 1.70 -4.26 9.92
CA ALA A 28 0.60 -5.18 9.73
C ALA A 28 -0.05 -4.73 8.43
N ASP A 29 -0.05 -5.64 7.44
CA ASP A 29 -0.52 -5.34 6.10
C ASP A 29 -1.93 -4.74 6.20
N PRO A 30 -2.14 -3.45 5.87
CA PRO A 30 -3.43 -2.82 5.98
C PRO A 30 -4.28 -3.34 4.83
N SER A 31 -5.01 -4.44 5.07
CA SER A 31 -6.06 -4.87 4.16
C SER A 31 -6.99 -3.67 3.93
N THR A 32 -7.31 -3.37 2.67
CA THR A 32 -8.23 -2.29 2.31
C THR A 32 -9.65 -2.56 2.77
N GLY A 33 -9.93 -3.80 3.19
CA GLY A 33 -11.26 -4.30 3.52
C GLY A 33 -12.09 -4.70 2.29
N ILE A 34 -11.55 -4.52 1.08
CA ILE A 34 -12.20 -4.98 -0.15
C ILE A 34 -11.95 -6.47 -0.26
N CYS A 35 -12.98 -7.26 0.06
CA CYS A 35 -12.93 -8.70 0.02
C CYS A 35 -14.04 -9.27 -0.87
N ASN A 36 -13.76 -10.38 -1.54
CA ASN A 36 -14.77 -11.14 -2.28
C ASN A 36 -15.42 -12.22 -1.38
N GLN A 37 -16.43 -12.94 -1.90
CA GLN A 37 -17.12 -13.99 -1.12
C GLN A 37 -16.24 -15.21 -0.80
N LEU A 38 -15.05 -15.31 -1.39
CA LEU A 38 -14.06 -16.37 -1.11
C LEU A 38 -13.08 -15.97 0.01
N ALA A 39 -13.36 -14.88 0.74
CA ALA A 39 -12.49 -14.32 1.77
C ALA A 39 -11.10 -13.91 1.27
N MET A 40 -10.98 -13.63 -0.04
CA MET A 40 -9.79 -12.99 -0.61
C MET A 40 -9.95 -11.49 -0.41
N CYS A 41 -8.95 -10.84 0.18
CA CYS A 41 -8.98 -9.41 0.46
C CYS A 41 -7.80 -8.71 -0.21
N SER A 42 -8.01 -7.46 -0.67
CA SER A 42 -6.90 -6.63 -1.13
C SER A 42 -6.23 -5.87 0.02
N TYR A 43 -5.01 -5.47 -0.27
CA TYR A 43 -4.01 -4.86 0.59
C TYR A 43 -3.38 -3.68 -0.13
N ILE A 44 -2.74 -2.77 0.59
CA ILE A 44 -2.00 -1.66 -0.01
C ILE A 44 -0.52 -1.79 0.30
N TRP A 45 0.28 -1.86 -0.75
CA TRP A 45 1.72 -1.64 -0.68
C TRP A 45 2.03 -0.19 -1.06
N CYS A 46 2.99 0.45 -0.39
CA CYS A 46 3.45 1.81 -0.67
C CYS A 46 4.98 1.89 -0.67
N PRO A 47 5.58 2.93 -1.28
CA PRO A 47 7.02 3.12 -1.31
C PRO A 47 7.64 3.11 0.10
N GLY A 48 8.68 2.30 0.29
CA GLY A 48 9.35 2.12 1.58
C GLY A 48 8.80 0.97 2.43
N SER A 49 7.64 0.42 2.11
CA SER A 49 7.15 -0.81 2.74
C SER A 49 7.89 -2.03 2.18
N PRO A 50 8.09 -3.10 2.99
CA PRO A 50 8.63 -4.35 2.49
C PRO A 50 7.71 -4.92 1.39
N LEU A 51 8.30 -5.48 0.33
CA LEU A 51 7.54 -6.17 -0.71
C LEU A 51 6.95 -7.47 -0.15
N PRO A 52 5.72 -7.85 -0.54
CA PRO A 52 5.10 -9.08 -0.09
C PRO A 52 5.80 -10.33 -0.65
N MET A 53 6.37 -10.23 -1.84
CA MET A 53 7.23 -11.25 -2.46
C MET A 53 8.39 -10.59 -3.21
N PRO A 54 9.56 -11.24 -3.29
CA PRO A 54 10.76 -10.66 -3.89
C PRO A 54 10.70 -10.48 -5.41
N ASP A 55 9.80 -11.20 -6.09
CA ASP A 55 9.61 -11.18 -7.53
C ASP A 55 8.54 -10.17 -8.00
N VAL A 56 7.99 -9.38 -7.09
CA VAL A 56 6.96 -8.39 -7.41
C VAL A 56 7.54 -7.23 -8.20
N VAL A 57 6.91 -6.92 -9.34
CA VAL A 57 7.26 -5.80 -10.21
C VAL A 57 6.19 -4.73 -10.15
N TRP A 58 6.51 -3.61 -9.48
CA TRP A 58 5.65 -2.43 -9.33
C TRP A 58 6.36 -1.14 -9.67
N ASP A 59 5.59 -0.07 -9.85
CA ASP A 59 6.13 1.28 -9.84
C ASP A 59 6.42 1.68 -8.39
N MET A 60 7.70 1.65 -8.03
CA MET A 60 8.14 1.87 -6.64
C MET A 60 7.92 3.31 -6.14
N ASN A 61 7.29 4.19 -6.92
CA ASN A 61 6.98 5.58 -6.56
C ASN A 61 5.50 5.83 -6.25
N ARG A 62 4.64 4.81 -6.30
CA ARG A 62 3.20 4.92 -6.01
C ARG A 62 2.73 3.78 -5.13
N CYS A 63 1.59 3.98 -4.50
CA CYS A 63 0.92 2.90 -3.79
C CYS A 63 0.19 1.98 -4.78
N HIS A 64 0.17 0.69 -4.47
CA HIS A 64 -0.44 -0.37 -5.26
C HIS A 64 -1.42 -1.15 -4.40
N HIS A 65 -2.61 -1.38 -4.94
CA HIS A 65 -3.56 -2.35 -4.40
C HIS A 65 -3.14 -3.73 -4.86
N TYR A 66 -3.15 -4.71 -3.97
CA TYR A 66 -2.77 -6.07 -4.32
C TYR A 66 -3.49 -7.11 -3.49
N TYR A 67 -3.52 -8.34 -3.98
CA TYR A 67 -3.99 -9.50 -3.24
C TYR A 67 -3.22 -10.76 -3.65
N GLY A 68 -3.23 -11.76 -2.78
CA GLY A 68 -2.67 -13.07 -3.08
C GLY A 68 -3.56 -13.86 -4.03
N GLY A 69 -3.00 -14.44 -5.08
CA GLY A 69 -3.75 -15.25 -6.02
C GLY A 69 -2.96 -15.66 -7.26
N SER A 70 -3.60 -16.40 -8.15
CA SER A 70 -3.03 -16.82 -9.43
C SER A 70 -4.09 -16.72 -10.51
N LEU A 71 -3.72 -16.21 -11.69
CA LEU A 71 -4.65 -16.03 -12.80
C LEU A 71 -5.43 -17.33 -13.11
N GLY A 72 -6.71 -17.16 -13.42
CA GLY A 72 -7.60 -18.26 -13.76
C GLY A 72 -8.17 -19.01 -12.55
N HIS A 73 -7.81 -18.62 -11.32
CA HIS A 73 -8.48 -19.12 -10.13
C HIS A 73 -9.74 -18.29 -9.84
N PRO A 74 -10.80 -18.91 -9.29
CA PRO A 74 -12.03 -18.19 -8.94
C PRO A 74 -11.75 -16.94 -8.09
N GLY A 75 -12.27 -15.79 -8.52
CA GLY A 75 -12.16 -14.53 -7.79
C GLY A 75 -10.89 -13.72 -8.07
N THR A 76 -10.06 -14.14 -9.05
CA THR A 76 -8.82 -13.44 -9.46
C THR A 76 -8.94 -12.63 -10.75
N GLU A 77 -10.13 -12.59 -11.34
CA GLU A 77 -10.32 -12.08 -12.69
C GLU A 77 -10.22 -10.56 -12.72
N GLY A 78 -9.53 -10.04 -13.72
CA GLY A 78 -9.18 -8.61 -13.77
C GLY A 78 -7.99 -8.24 -12.89
N GLY A 79 -7.46 -9.16 -12.08
CA GLY A 79 -6.15 -8.99 -11.43
C GLY A 79 -5.03 -8.98 -12.45
N ILE A 80 -4.03 -8.14 -12.24
CA ILE A 80 -2.85 -8.04 -13.10
C ILE A 80 -1.69 -8.79 -12.43
N PRO A 81 -1.10 -9.83 -13.06
CA PRO A 81 0.01 -10.56 -12.44
C PRO A 81 1.24 -9.67 -12.36
N VAL A 82 1.74 -9.49 -11.14
CA VAL A 82 2.95 -8.71 -10.85
C VAL A 82 4.04 -9.55 -10.17
N GLY A 83 3.70 -10.78 -9.77
CA GLY A 83 4.59 -11.81 -9.25
C GLY A 83 3.91 -13.18 -9.32
N ALA A 84 4.59 -14.24 -8.88
CA ALA A 84 4.11 -15.63 -8.98
C ALA A 84 2.76 -15.85 -8.29
N HIS A 85 2.51 -15.16 -7.17
CA HIS A 85 1.29 -15.30 -6.39
C HIS A 85 0.68 -13.96 -5.97
N ILE A 86 1.06 -12.87 -6.65
CA ILE A 86 0.59 -11.52 -6.36
C ILE A 86 -0.08 -10.94 -7.60
N LEU A 87 -1.31 -10.50 -7.40
CA LEU A 87 -2.12 -9.81 -8.40
C LEU A 87 -2.32 -8.37 -7.94
N GLU A 88 -2.06 -7.42 -8.84
CA GLU A 88 -2.38 -6.01 -8.63
C GLU A 88 -3.87 -5.77 -8.92
N GLY A 89 -4.48 -4.94 -8.07
CA GLY A 89 -5.91 -4.59 -8.09
C GLY A 89 -6.66 -5.11 -6.87
N ASP A 90 -7.98 -5.21 -7.02
CA ASP A 90 -8.90 -5.76 -6.02
C ASP A 90 -9.47 -7.12 -6.50
N PRO A 91 -9.77 -8.06 -5.58
CA PRO A 91 -10.33 -9.36 -5.94
C PRO A 91 -11.71 -9.22 -6.58
N SER A 92 -11.98 -10.02 -7.61
CA SER A 92 -13.24 -9.95 -8.34
C SER A 92 -14.39 -10.55 -7.53
N PRO A 93 -15.54 -9.85 -7.43
CA PRO A 93 -16.78 -10.43 -6.94
C PRO A 93 -17.46 -11.36 -7.95
N ALA A 94 -17.14 -11.26 -9.24
CA ALA A 94 -17.98 -11.78 -10.33
C ALA A 94 -17.79 -13.29 -10.60
N ASN A 95 -16.67 -13.87 -10.21
CA ASN A 95 -16.36 -15.27 -10.54
C ASN A 95 -16.09 -16.14 -9.32
N THR A 96 -16.37 -15.60 -8.14
CA THR A 96 -16.48 -16.39 -6.91
C THR A 96 -17.53 -17.51 -7.03
N CYS A 97 -18.44 -17.40 -8.00
CA CYS A 97 -19.53 -18.35 -8.27
C CYS A 97 -19.51 -18.89 -9.72
N GLY A 98 -18.33 -19.07 -10.33
CA GLY A 98 -18.22 -19.62 -11.70
C GLY A 98 -18.85 -18.74 -12.79
N GLY A 99 -18.76 -17.42 -12.64
CA GLY A 99 -19.36 -16.43 -13.54
C GLY A 99 -20.79 -16.02 -13.17
N SER A 100 -21.36 -16.59 -12.11
CA SER A 100 -22.67 -16.17 -11.59
C SER A 100 -22.53 -14.98 -10.62
N PRO A 101 -23.46 -14.01 -10.63
CA PRO A 101 -23.43 -12.86 -9.73
C PRO A 101 -23.72 -13.21 -8.26
N ILE A 102 -24.22 -14.42 -7.97
CA ILE A 102 -24.53 -14.92 -6.63
C ILE A 102 -24.17 -16.41 -6.48
N CYS A 103 -23.62 -16.76 -5.32
CA CYS A 103 -23.23 -18.14 -4.99
C CYS A 103 -24.40 -18.79 -4.23
N LEU A 104 -25.35 -19.34 -4.98
CA LEU A 104 -26.43 -20.14 -4.37
C LEU A 104 -25.92 -21.57 -4.13
N PRO A 105 -26.01 -22.11 -2.90
CA PRO A 105 -25.67 -23.51 -2.68
C PRO A 105 -26.65 -24.42 -3.44
N GLY A 106 -26.14 -25.18 -4.41
CA GLY A 106 -26.89 -26.24 -5.10
C GLY A 106 -27.26 -26.00 -6.57
N LEU A 107 -26.59 -25.08 -7.28
CA LEU A 107 -26.64 -25.03 -8.75
C LEU A 107 -25.49 -25.82 -9.39
#